data_AF-A0A812EUE0-F1
#
_entry.id   AF-A0A812EUE0-F1
#
_cell.length_a   1.000
_cell.length_b   1.000
_cell.length_c   1.000
_cell.angle_alpha   90.00
_cell.angle_beta   90.00
_cell.angle_gamma   90.00
#
_symmetry.space_group_name_H-M   'P 1'
#
loop_
_entity.id
_entity.type
_entity.pdbx_description
1 polymer ?
#
loop_
_entity_poly.entity_id
_entity_poly.type
_entity_poly.pdbx_seq_one_letter_code
_entity_poly.pdbx_strand_id
1 'polypeptide(L)'
;MKIESRSKQGKQRYGDLNEQIYKFNRRINTILTGLEDSINHNSVKLFAQELKLGGLSPGRVWYYASRSAKIVRWFDKRNILLKDATKENCKEYFQYILDPNYKGPTKAAYARTLKRLVHFAKTGEIGERTFDSDYVDEVRWIRPSKYDSEYRPEVEAEDLLTPDELVSMFRAVPSVSRFPIRDKPMVMCMFEGAFRPGEIWQMRIEGIRFESKIALVQ
;
A
#
# COMPACT_ATOMS: atom_id res chain seq x y z
N MET A 1 19.11 21.10 23.18
CA MET A 1 17.81 21.75 22.88
C MET A 1 17.59 22.14 21.39
N LYS A 2 18.61 22.33 20.55
CA LYS A 2 18.44 22.68 19.10
C LYS A 2 18.28 21.50 18.12
N ILE A 3 18.47 20.25 18.57
CA ILE A 3 18.47 19.06 17.70
C ILE A 3 17.05 18.53 17.47
N GLU A 4 16.18 18.57 18.49
CA GLU A 4 14.78 18.10 18.39
C GLU A 4 13.90 19.00 17.52
N SER A 5 14.18 20.30 17.42
CA SER A 5 13.41 21.22 16.59
C SER A 5 13.66 21.01 15.09
N ARG A 6 14.89 20.65 14.70
CA ARG A 6 15.25 20.32 13.30
C ARG A 6 14.66 19.00 12.84
N SER A 7 14.56 17.99 13.71
CA SER A 7 13.96 16.69 13.35
C SER A 7 12.43 16.79 13.14
N LYS A 8 11.74 17.61 13.96
CA LYS A 8 10.31 17.90 13.79
C LYS A 8 10.02 18.70 12.52
N GLN A 9 10.82 19.73 12.22
CA GLN A 9 10.70 20.49 10.96
C GLN A 9 11.00 19.64 9.73
N GLY A 10 11.96 18.71 9.81
CA GLY A 10 12.25 17.75 8.74
C GLY A 10 11.08 16.80 8.48
N LYS A 11 10.49 16.20 9.53
CA LYS A 11 9.32 15.32 9.40
C LYS A 11 8.10 16.06 8.81
N GLN A 12 7.88 17.30 9.22
CA GLN A 12 6.76 18.11 8.73
C GLN A 12 6.93 18.49 7.25
N ARG A 13 8.13 18.93 6.83
CA ARG A 13 8.44 19.20 5.41
C ARG A 13 8.28 17.97 4.50
N TYR A 14 8.72 16.79 4.97
CA TYR A 14 8.55 15.55 4.21
C TYR A 14 7.08 15.09 4.15
N GLY A 15 6.31 15.33 5.22
CA GLY A 15 4.85 15.11 5.22
C GLY A 15 4.13 15.94 4.16
N ASP A 16 4.46 17.23 4.08
CA ASP A 16 3.88 18.14 3.09
C ASP A 16 4.27 17.79 1.65
N LEU A 17 5.52 17.40 1.41
CA LEU A 17 5.99 16.98 0.08
C LEU A 17 5.31 15.69 -0.39
N ASN A 18 5.11 14.71 0.51
CA ASN A 18 4.41 13.47 0.20
C ASN A 18 2.94 13.72 -0.19
N GLU A 19 2.26 14.65 0.48
CA GLU A 19 0.89 15.02 0.08
C GLU A 19 0.88 15.78 -1.26
N GLN A 20 1.88 16.60 -1.56
CA GLN A 20 1.98 17.27 -2.87
C GLN A 20 2.17 16.29 -4.03
N ILE A 21 2.98 15.24 -3.82
CA ILE A 21 3.29 14.23 -4.84
C ILE A 21 2.15 13.22 -4.98
N TYR A 22 1.77 12.55 -3.88
CA TYR A 22 0.83 11.43 -3.93
C TYR A 22 -0.63 11.84 -3.74
N LYS A 23 -0.89 12.99 -3.09
CA LYS A 23 -2.22 13.56 -2.85
C LYS A 23 -3.17 12.56 -2.19
N PHE A 24 -2.65 11.79 -1.21
CA PHE A 24 -3.39 10.69 -0.61
C PHE A 24 -4.64 11.17 0.13
N ASN A 25 -4.54 12.26 0.90
CA ASN A 25 -5.71 12.79 1.61
C ASN A 25 -6.78 13.26 0.61
N ARG A 26 -6.37 13.94 -0.47
CA ARG A 26 -7.30 14.30 -1.55
C ARG A 26 -7.96 13.08 -2.17
N ARG A 27 -7.21 12.03 -2.49
CA ARG A 27 -7.75 10.78 -3.06
C ARG A 27 -8.71 10.07 -2.12
N ILE A 28 -8.40 10.02 -0.82
CA ILE A 28 -9.29 9.47 0.21
C ILE A 28 -10.60 10.24 0.22
N ASN A 29 -10.54 11.58 0.27
CA ASN A 29 -11.73 12.42 0.27
C ASN A 29 -12.57 12.21 -1.00
N THR A 30 -11.95 12.14 -2.18
CA THR A 30 -12.67 11.84 -3.43
C THR A 30 -13.40 10.51 -3.37
N ILE A 31 -12.79 9.47 -2.79
CA ILE A 31 -13.45 8.17 -2.62
C ILE A 31 -14.64 8.27 -1.66
N LEU A 32 -14.48 8.96 -0.54
CA LEU A 32 -15.53 9.10 0.48
C LEU A 32 -16.71 9.92 -0.07
N THR A 33 -16.46 11.03 -0.75
CA THR A 33 -17.49 11.84 -1.42
C THR A 33 -18.21 11.03 -2.50
N GLY A 34 -17.48 10.20 -3.27
CA GLY A 34 -18.07 9.30 -4.26
C GLY A 34 -18.85 8.10 -3.69
N LEU A 35 -19.07 8.07 -2.37
CA LEU A 35 -19.90 7.11 -1.67
C LEU A 35 -21.03 7.80 -0.88
N GLU A 36 -21.28 9.09 -1.05
CA GLU A 36 -22.33 9.81 -0.27
C GLU A 36 -23.73 9.24 -0.49
N ASP A 37 -23.99 8.63 -1.65
CA ASP A 37 -25.23 7.94 -2.02
C ASP A 37 -25.34 6.52 -1.45
N SER A 38 -24.27 6.00 -0.86
CA SER A 38 -24.23 4.66 -0.30
C SER A 38 -24.90 4.58 1.06
N ILE A 39 -25.74 3.56 1.27
CA ILE A 39 -26.28 3.22 2.60
C ILE A 39 -25.19 2.87 3.62
N ASN A 40 -24.00 2.48 3.15
CA ASN A 40 -22.84 2.12 3.95
C ASN A 40 -21.76 3.22 4.02
N HIS A 41 -22.05 4.43 3.49
CA HIS A 41 -21.14 5.58 3.49
C HIS A 41 -20.48 5.82 4.86
N ASN A 42 -21.31 5.90 5.90
CA ASN A 42 -20.87 6.21 7.25
C ASN A 42 -19.90 5.16 7.79
N SER A 43 -20.15 3.88 7.53
CA SER A 43 -19.25 2.79 7.95
C SER A 43 -17.87 2.93 7.33
N VAL A 44 -17.77 3.28 6.04
CA VAL A 44 -16.47 3.47 5.35
C VAL A 44 -15.77 4.73 5.83
N LYS A 45 -16.52 5.82 6.05
CA LYS A 45 -15.98 7.08 6.54
C LYS A 45 -15.39 6.94 7.94
N LEU A 46 -16.15 6.35 8.87
CA LEU A 46 -15.68 6.07 10.23
C LEU A 46 -14.50 5.10 10.20
N PHE A 47 -14.57 4.05 9.39
CA PHE A 47 -13.46 3.11 9.23
C PHE A 47 -12.17 3.82 8.78
N ALA A 48 -12.24 4.71 7.80
CA ALA A 48 -11.07 5.46 7.33
C ALA A 48 -10.52 6.41 8.40
N GLN A 49 -11.39 7.01 9.22
CA GLN A 49 -11.00 7.86 10.35
C GLN A 49 -10.30 7.04 11.44
N GLU A 50 -10.87 5.90 11.83
CA GLU A 50 -10.31 5.02 12.85
C GLU A 50 -8.98 4.41 12.40
N LEU A 51 -8.83 4.04 11.13
CA LEU A 51 -7.52 3.63 10.60
C LEU A 51 -6.47 4.74 10.73
N LYS A 52 -6.87 6.00 10.52
CA LYS A 52 -5.96 7.16 10.67
C LYS A 52 -5.61 7.41 12.13
N LEU A 53 -6.58 7.31 13.05
CA LEU A 53 -6.37 7.44 14.49
C LEU A 53 -5.48 6.31 15.03
N GLY A 54 -5.62 5.09 14.50
CA GLY A 54 -4.75 3.95 14.75
C GLY A 54 -3.33 4.08 14.16
N GLY A 55 -2.94 5.25 13.65
CA GLY A 55 -1.58 5.55 13.23
C GLY A 55 -1.19 5.03 11.85
N LEU A 56 -2.12 4.56 11.02
CA LEU A 56 -1.78 4.12 9.66
C LEU A 56 -1.40 5.31 8.78
N SER A 57 -0.42 5.09 7.90
CA SER A 57 -0.02 6.10 6.91
C SER A 57 -1.16 6.43 5.95
N PRO A 58 -1.22 7.66 5.40
CA PRO A 58 -2.25 8.05 4.43
C PRO A 58 -2.34 7.11 3.22
N GLY A 59 -1.19 6.61 2.73
CA GLY A 59 -1.17 5.62 1.66
C GLY A 59 -1.84 4.30 2.05
N ARG A 60 -1.72 3.88 3.31
CA ARG A 60 -2.38 2.67 3.81
C ARG A 60 -3.87 2.89 4.06
N VAL A 61 -4.27 4.08 4.53
CA VAL A 61 -5.70 4.45 4.63
C VAL A 61 -6.33 4.46 3.23
N TRP A 62 -5.68 5.10 2.25
CA TRP A 62 -6.12 5.09 0.85
C TRP A 62 -6.24 3.67 0.28
N TYR A 63 -5.27 2.79 0.60
CA TYR A 63 -5.31 1.38 0.21
C TYR A 63 -6.58 0.67 0.69
N TYR A 64 -7.01 0.91 1.93
CA TYR A 64 -8.24 0.33 2.47
C TYR A 64 -9.49 1.03 1.92
N ALA A 65 -9.52 2.37 1.87
CA ALA A 65 -10.67 3.15 1.40
C ALA A 65 -11.04 2.82 -0.06
N SER A 66 -10.04 2.76 -0.96
CA SER A 66 -10.24 2.44 -2.38
C SER A 66 -10.92 1.09 -2.61
N ARG A 67 -10.55 0.08 -1.82
CA ARG A 67 -11.15 -1.26 -1.89
C ARG A 67 -12.50 -1.30 -1.20
N SER A 68 -12.65 -0.58 -0.09
CA SER A 68 -13.91 -0.45 0.65
C SER A 68 -15.01 0.10 -0.25
N ALA A 69 -14.71 1.06 -1.12
CA ALA A 69 -15.66 1.58 -2.09
C ALA A 69 -16.22 0.50 -3.02
N LYS A 70 -15.37 -0.42 -3.52
CA LYS A 70 -15.82 -1.52 -4.37
C LYS A 70 -16.59 -2.58 -3.58
N ILE A 71 -16.17 -2.87 -2.34
CA ILE A 71 -16.88 -3.78 -1.44
C ILE A 71 -18.29 -3.24 -1.19
N VAL A 72 -18.40 -2.01 -0.72
CA VAL A 72 -19.67 -1.39 -0.36
C VAL A 72 -20.62 -1.30 -1.53
N ARG A 73 -20.15 -0.90 -2.71
CA ARG A 73 -21.00 -0.88 -3.92
C ARG A 73 -21.58 -2.25 -4.27
N TRP A 74 -20.94 -3.35 -3.89
CA TRP A 74 -21.50 -4.68 -4.08
C TRP A 74 -22.62 -5.00 -3.07
N PHE A 75 -22.45 -4.57 -1.81
CA PHE A 75 -23.44 -4.72 -0.73
C PHE A 75 -24.65 -3.80 -0.95
N ASP A 76 -24.42 -2.55 -1.38
CA ASP A 76 -25.48 -1.57 -1.66
C ASP A 76 -26.41 -2.05 -2.77
N LYS A 77 -25.88 -2.67 -3.83
CA LYS A 77 -26.67 -3.28 -4.91
C LYS A 77 -27.62 -4.38 -4.43
N ARG A 78 -27.36 -4.95 -3.26
CA ARG A 78 -28.18 -5.98 -2.61
C ARG A 78 -28.99 -5.42 -1.43
N ASN A 79 -28.91 -4.11 -1.20
CA ASN A 79 -29.53 -3.42 -0.08
C ASN A 79 -29.14 -4.00 1.29
N ILE A 80 -27.85 -4.37 1.45
CA ILE A 80 -27.33 -4.96 2.69
C ILE A 80 -26.45 -3.92 3.41
N LEU A 81 -26.76 -3.67 4.69
CA LEU A 81 -25.89 -2.91 5.58
C LEU A 81 -24.74 -3.80 6.07
N LEU A 82 -23.51 -3.28 6.10
CA LEU A 82 -22.32 -4.03 6.51
C LEU A 82 -22.41 -4.58 7.94
N LYS A 83 -23.07 -3.86 8.85
CA LYS A 83 -23.33 -4.31 10.22
C LYS A 83 -24.21 -5.56 10.28
N ASP A 84 -25.08 -5.72 9.28
CA ASP A 84 -26.05 -6.82 9.17
C ASP A 84 -25.56 -7.92 8.21
N ALA A 85 -24.37 -7.76 7.63
CA ALA A 85 -23.81 -8.73 6.70
C ALA A 85 -23.65 -10.10 7.36
N THR A 86 -24.17 -11.14 6.69
CA THR A 86 -24.03 -12.53 7.13
C THR A 86 -22.75 -13.16 6.59
N LYS A 87 -22.40 -14.34 7.12
CA LYS A 87 -21.29 -15.15 6.61
C LYS A 87 -21.49 -15.52 5.14
N GLU A 88 -22.73 -15.82 4.74
CA GLU A 88 -23.13 -16.20 3.39
C GLU A 88 -22.95 -15.03 2.42
N ASN A 89 -23.38 -13.82 2.81
CA ASN A 89 -23.13 -12.63 1.97
C ASN A 89 -21.64 -12.36 1.80
N CYS A 90 -20.84 -12.57 2.86
CA CYS A 90 -19.39 -12.44 2.77
C CYS A 90 -18.77 -13.48 1.83
N LYS A 91 -19.27 -14.73 1.82
CA LYS A 91 -18.85 -15.77 0.86
C LYS A 91 -19.21 -15.41 -0.57
N GLU A 92 -20.42 -14.93 -0.82
CA GLU A 92 -20.88 -14.51 -2.15
C GLU A 92 -20.04 -13.35 -2.70
N TYR A 93 -19.76 -12.33 -1.87
CA TYR A 93 -18.86 -11.25 -2.28
C TYR A 93 -17.45 -11.78 -2.57
N PHE A 94 -16.99 -12.73 -1.75
CA PHE A 94 -15.69 -13.34 -1.97
C PHE A 94 -15.62 -14.11 -3.29
N GLN A 95 -16.66 -14.88 -3.63
CA GLN A 95 -16.80 -15.52 -4.95
C GLN A 95 -16.79 -14.49 -6.07
N TYR A 96 -17.50 -13.37 -5.91
CA TYR A 96 -17.49 -12.27 -6.87
C TYR A 96 -16.11 -11.62 -7.07
N ILE A 97 -15.21 -11.65 -6.08
CA ILE A 97 -13.81 -11.21 -6.25
C ILE A 97 -12.94 -12.30 -6.88
N LEU A 98 -13.27 -13.57 -6.65
CA LEU A 98 -12.52 -14.70 -7.22
C LEU A 98 -12.79 -14.90 -8.71
N ASP A 99 -13.99 -14.56 -9.16
CA ASP A 99 -14.49 -14.67 -10.54
C ASP A 99 -13.69 -13.83 -11.56
N PRO A 100 -13.42 -12.52 -11.34
CA PRO A 100 -12.48 -11.80 -12.18
C PRO A 100 -11.09 -12.42 -12.06
N ASN A 101 -10.35 -12.49 -13.18
CA ASN A 101 -8.95 -12.95 -13.31
C ASN A 101 -7.94 -12.06 -12.53
N TYR A 102 -8.23 -11.72 -11.28
CA TYR A 102 -7.32 -11.04 -10.38
C TYR A 102 -6.18 -11.97 -9.96
N LYS A 103 -4.97 -11.41 -10.03
CA LYS A 103 -3.77 -12.03 -9.45
C LYS A 103 -3.92 -12.18 -7.94
N GLY A 104 -3.23 -13.19 -7.39
CA GLY A 104 -3.23 -13.52 -5.96
C GLY A 104 -3.12 -12.33 -4.99
N PRO A 105 -2.20 -11.35 -5.17
CA PRO A 105 -2.03 -10.24 -4.23
C PRO A 105 -3.24 -9.30 -4.22
N THR A 106 -3.92 -9.17 -5.36
CA THR A 106 -5.15 -8.38 -5.47
C THR A 106 -6.29 -9.07 -4.73
N LYS A 107 -6.44 -10.39 -4.89
CA LYS A 107 -7.41 -11.19 -4.12
C LYS A 107 -7.15 -11.09 -2.62
N ALA A 108 -5.89 -11.25 -2.19
CA ALA A 108 -5.48 -11.07 -0.81
C ALA A 108 -5.79 -9.66 -0.28
N ALA A 109 -5.60 -8.63 -1.09
CA ALA A 109 -5.87 -7.25 -0.72
C ALA A 109 -7.37 -7.01 -0.45
N TYR A 110 -8.24 -7.47 -1.34
CA TYR A 110 -9.69 -7.39 -1.13
C TYR A 110 -10.15 -8.22 0.08
N ALA A 111 -9.59 -9.43 0.24
CA ALA A 111 -9.86 -10.30 1.39
C ALA A 111 -9.56 -9.60 2.72
N ARG A 112 -8.37 -8.98 2.83
CA ARG A 112 -7.97 -8.21 4.02
C ARG A 112 -8.91 -7.04 4.28
N THR A 113 -9.28 -6.29 3.24
CA THR A 113 -10.16 -5.14 3.40
C THR A 113 -11.56 -5.55 3.83
N LEU A 114 -12.16 -6.57 3.18
CA LEU A 114 -13.49 -7.07 3.56
C LEU A 114 -13.51 -7.50 5.02
N LYS A 115 -12.52 -8.31 5.42
CA LYS A 115 -12.42 -8.84 6.78
C LYS A 115 -12.36 -7.73 7.83
N ARG A 116 -11.53 -6.69 7.62
CA ARG A 116 -11.43 -5.55 8.55
C ARG A 116 -12.67 -4.65 8.52
N LEU A 117 -13.23 -4.40 7.34
CA LEU A 117 -14.37 -3.49 7.17
C LEU A 117 -15.65 -4.05 7.79
N VAL A 118 -15.96 -5.33 7.58
CA VAL A 118 -17.16 -5.97 8.15
C VAL A 118 -17.05 -6.09 9.67
N HIS A 119 -15.87 -6.51 10.17
CA HIS A 119 -15.64 -6.55 11.60
C HIS A 119 -15.80 -5.16 12.24
N PHE A 120 -15.20 -4.13 11.64
CA PHE A 120 -15.37 -2.74 12.10
C PHE A 120 -16.84 -2.30 12.08
N ALA A 121 -17.58 -2.59 11.01
CA ALA A 121 -18.99 -2.22 10.92
C ALA A 121 -19.87 -2.88 11.99
N LYS A 122 -19.47 -4.06 12.50
CA LYS A 122 -20.20 -4.81 13.53
C LYS A 122 -19.78 -4.46 14.96
N THR A 123 -18.52 -4.13 15.18
CA THR A 123 -17.94 -3.98 16.53
C THR A 123 -17.54 -2.54 16.87
N GLY A 124 -17.34 -1.69 15.86
CA GLY A 124 -16.70 -0.38 16.02
C GLY A 124 -15.18 -0.45 16.19
N GLU A 125 -14.58 -1.64 16.19
CA GLU A 125 -13.16 -1.85 16.44
C GLU A 125 -12.40 -2.23 15.18
N ILE A 126 -11.12 -1.84 15.12
CA ILE A 126 -10.24 -2.18 14.02
C ILE A 126 -9.57 -3.51 14.35
N GLY A 127 -10.08 -4.59 13.75
CA GLY A 127 -9.47 -5.92 13.87
C GLY A 127 -7.97 -5.88 13.53
N GLU A 128 -7.17 -6.41 14.45
CA GLU A 128 -5.72 -6.47 14.31
C GLU A 128 -5.30 -7.59 13.37
N ARG A 129 -4.08 -7.49 12.85
CA ARG A 129 -3.56 -8.46 11.86
C ARG A 129 -3.05 -9.75 12.52
N THR A 130 -2.92 -9.73 13.84
CA THR A 130 -2.07 -10.62 14.62
C THR A 130 -2.81 -11.86 15.10
N PHE A 131 -4.10 -11.73 15.46
CA PHE A 131 -4.88 -12.86 15.96
C PHE A 131 -6.20 -13.00 15.19
N ASP A 132 -6.44 -14.20 14.67
CA ASP A 132 -7.70 -14.52 14.00
C ASP A 132 -8.91 -14.54 14.97
N SER A 133 -8.67 -14.58 16.28
CA SER A 133 -9.68 -14.44 17.34
C SER A 133 -10.36 -13.08 17.36
N ASP A 134 -9.72 -12.06 16.79
CA ASP A 134 -10.18 -10.67 16.91
C ASP A 134 -11.27 -10.34 15.89
N TYR A 135 -11.63 -11.28 15.02
CA TYR A 135 -12.62 -11.05 13.97
C TYR A 135 -13.95 -11.73 14.27
N VAL A 136 -15.04 -11.06 13.86
CA VAL A 136 -16.39 -11.62 13.90
C VAL A 136 -16.52 -12.87 13.01
N ASP A 137 -17.41 -13.78 13.38
CA ASP A 137 -17.54 -15.11 12.78
C ASP A 137 -17.82 -15.08 11.27
N GLU A 138 -18.48 -14.04 10.78
CA GLU A 138 -18.86 -13.86 9.38
C GLU A 138 -17.65 -13.73 8.46
N VAL A 139 -16.51 -13.25 8.98
CA VAL A 139 -15.29 -13.01 8.20
C VAL A 139 -14.03 -13.67 8.79
N ARG A 140 -14.12 -14.25 9.99
CA ARG A 140 -13.00 -14.94 10.66
C ARG A 140 -12.38 -16.06 9.82
N TRP A 141 -13.19 -16.75 9.03
CA TRP A 141 -12.76 -17.85 8.15
C TRP A 141 -11.94 -17.40 6.93
N ILE A 142 -11.93 -16.11 6.61
CA ILE A 142 -11.19 -15.57 5.47
C ILE A 142 -9.69 -15.56 5.83
N ARG A 143 -8.90 -16.24 5.00
CA ARG A 143 -7.44 -16.37 5.13
C ARG A 143 -6.75 -15.69 3.93
N PRO A 144 -6.43 -14.38 4.01
CA PRO A 144 -5.84 -13.66 2.88
C PRO A 144 -4.47 -14.17 2.44
N SER A 145 -3.70 -14.76 3.36
CA SER A 145 -2.36 -15.29 3.08
C SER A 145 -2.34 -16.41 2.05
N LYS A 146 -3.42 -17.18 1.90
CA LYS A 146 -3.56 -18.25 0.89
C LYS A 146 -3.37 -17.72 -0.54
N TYR A 147 -3.75 -16.47 -0.79
CA TYR A 147 -3.67 -15.87 -2.12
C TYR A 147 -2.32 -15.17 -2.35
N ASP A 148 -1.56 -14.88 -1.30
CA ASP A 148 -0.20 -14.35 -1.45
C ASP A 148 0.75 -15.44 -1.98
N SER A 149 0.54 -16.71 -1.61
CA SER A 149 1.35 -17.85 -2.10
C SER A 149 1.05 -18.25 -3.55
N GLU A 150 -0.14 -17.96 -4.07
CA GLU A 150 -0.48 -18.17 -5.50
C GLU A 150 0.30 -17.23 -6.44
N TYR A 151 0.96 -16.22 -5.90
CA TYR A 151 1.72 -15.21 -6.65
C TYR A 151 3.03 -14.89 -5.93
N ARG A 152 3.87 -15.90 -5.75
CA ARG A 152 5.30 -15.64 -5.72
C ARG A 152 5.81 -15.80 -7.14
N PRO A 153 5.99 -14.72 -7.92
CA PRO A 153 7.10 -14.75 -8.85
C PRO A 153 8.33 -14.84 -7.96
N GLU A 154 8.84 -16.05 -7.76
CA GLU A 154 10.24 -16.17 -7.43
C GLU A 154 10.95 -15.43 -8.56
N VAL A 155 11.83 -14.49 -8.21
CA VAL A 155 12.61 -13.79 -9.24
C VAL A 155 13.46 -14.88 -9.85
N GLU A 156 13.15 -15.27 -11.07
CA GLU A 156 13.86 -16.34 -11.74
C GLU A 156 15.22 -15.82 -12.20
N ALA A 157 16.16 -16.72 -12.47
CA ALA A 157 17.48 -16.31 -12.93
C ALA A 157 17.41 -15.52 -14.25
N GLU A 158 16.41 -15.84 -15.08
CA GLU A 158 16.11 -15.16 -16.35
C GLU A 158 15.51 -13.75 -16.17
N ASP A 159 14.99 -13.42 -14.99
CA ASP A 159 14.50 -12.07 -14.67
C ASP A 159 15.65 -11.11 -14.28
N LEU A 160 16.86 -11.63 -14.09
CA LEU A 160 18.03 -10.84 -13.71
C LEU A 160 18.75 -10.27 -14.92
N LEU A 161 19.19 -9.02 -14.79
CA LEU A 161 20.02 -8.38 -15.81
C LEU A 161 21.38 -9.08 -15.90
N THR A 162 21.79 -9.42 -17.11
CA THR A 162 23.15 -9.82 -17.42
C THR A 162 24.11 -8.63 -17.30
N PRO A 163 25.43 -8.87 -17.12
CA PRO A 163 26.41 -7.79 -17.10
C PRO A 163 26.39 -6.93 -18.37
N ASP A 164 26.17 -7.54 -19.54
CA ASP A 164 26.11 -6.83 -20.82
C ASP A 164 24.86 -5.94 -20.93
N GLU A 165 23.72 -6.41 -20.43
CA GLU A 165 22.48 -5.62 -20.36
C GLU A 165 22.63 -4.43 -19.40
N LEU A 166 23.29 -4.62 -18.26
CA LEU A 166 23.60 -3.53 -17.33
C LEU A 166 24.49 -2.47 -17.98
N VAL A 167 25.59 -2.90 -18.62
CA VAL A 167 26.51 -1.98 -19.32
C VAL A 167 25.79 -1.23 -20.43
N SER A 168 24.92 -1.92 -21.17
CA SER A 168 24.09 -1.32 -22.22
C SER A 168 23.12 -0.29 -21.65
N MET A 169 22.44 -0.61 -20.54
CA MET A 169 21.55 0.32 -19.83
C MET A 169 22.31 1.56 -19.36
N PHE A 170 23.49 1.39 -18.75
CA PHE A 170 24.33 2.50 -18.29
C PHE A 170 24.79 3.40 -19.45
N ARG A 171 25.17 2.81 -20.60
CA ARG A 171 25.56 3.53 -21.82
C ARG A 171 24.39 4.24 -22.50
N ALA A 172 23.17 3.74 -22.35
CA ALA A 172 21.96 4.36 -22.90
C ALA A 172 21.48 5.59 -22.12
N VAL A 173 21.83 5.75 -20.84
CA VAL A 173 21.35 6.87 -20.01
C VAL A 173 21.52 8.26 -20.66
N PRO A 174 22.68 8.62 -21.27
CA PRO A 174 22.85 9.91 -21.94
C PRO A 174 21.88 10.19 -23.09
N SER A 175 21.40 9.16 -23.79
CA SER A 175 20.50 9.33 -24.93
C SER A 175 19.02 9.33 -24.52
N VAL A 176 18.66 8.71 -23.40
CA VAL A 176 17.25 8.57 -22.96
C VAL A 176 16.86 9.48 -21.80
N SER A 177 17.82 9.93 -20.99
CA SER A 177 17.55 10.74 -19.80
C SER A 177 17.74 12.23 -20.06
N ARG A 178 16.82 13.05 -19.52
CA ARG A 178 16.96 14.51 -19.42
C ARG A 178 18.03 14.93 -18.40
N PHE A 179 18.40 14.07 -17.45
CA PHE A 179 19.35 14.34 -16.37
C PHE A 179 20.42 13.26 -16.25
N PRO A 180 21.25 13.07 -17.29
CA PRO A 180 22.13 11.90 -17.39
C PRO A 180 23.23 11.85 -16.33
N ILE A 181 23.68 13.02 -15.83
CA ILE A 181 24.67 13.11 -14.73
C ILE A 181 24.11 12.53 -13.43
N ARG A 182 22.80 12.69 -13.18
CA ARG A 182 22.11 12.16 -12.00
C ARG A 182 21.72 10.69 -12.19
N ASP A 183 21.19 10.36 -13.37
CA ASP A 183 20.56 9.05 -13.60
C ASP A 183 21.59 7.93 -13.78
N LYS A 184 22.79 8.23 -14.27
CA LYS A 184 23.88 7.24 -14.37
C LYS A 184 24.28 6.65 -13.01
N PRO A 185 24.64 7.47 -12.00
CA PRO A 185 24.88 6.97 -10.64
C PRO A 185 23.68 6.25 -10.05
N MET A 186 22.45 6.71 -10.33
CA MET A 186 21.24 6.07 -9.81
C MET A 186 21.08 4.62 -10.28
N VAL A 187 21.36 4.33 -11.55
CA VAL A 187 21.39 2.95 -12.09
C VAL A 187 22.41 2.09 -11.35
N MET A 188 23.63 2.61 -11.13
CA MET A 188 24.67 1.90 -10.40
C MET A 188 24.29 1.66 -8.94
N CYS A 189 23.67 2.63 -8.26
CA CYS A 189 23.20 2.45 -6.88
C CYS A 189 22.11 1.37 -6.79
N MET A 190 21.19 1.29 -7.76
CA MET A 190 20.16 0.25 -7.78
C MET A 190 20.77 -1.15 -7.99
N PHE A 191 21.80 -1.24 -8.84
CA PHE A 191 22.45 -2.52 -9.14
C PHE A 191 23.40 -2.97 -8.02
N GLU A 192 24.42 -2.16 -7.70
CA GLU A 192 25.47 -2.51 -6.72
C GLU A 192 24.95 -2.54 -5.29
N GLY A 193 24.06 -1.60 -4.95
CA GLY A 193 23.52 -1.48 -3.59
C GLY A 193 22.22 -2.24 -3.37
N ALA A 194 21.65 -2.85 -4.42
CA ALA A 194 20.31 -3.44 -4.43
C ALA A 194 19.23 -2.50 -3.84
N PHE A 195 19.45 -1.18 -3.92
CA PHE A 195 18.57 -0.20 -3.29
C PHE A 195 17.26 -0.10 -4.05
N ARG A 196 16.15 -0.11 -3.32
CA ARG A 196 14.83 0.21 -3.87
C ARG A 196 14.80 1.69 -4.27
N PRO A 197 14.02 2.08 -5.30
CA PRO A 197 13.89 3.47 -5.69
C PRO A 197 13.50 4.41 -4.53
N GLY A 198 12.66 3.93 -3.60
CA GLY A 198 12.26 4.68 -2.41
C GLY A 198 13.39 4.89 -1.39
N GLU A 199 14.37 3.99 -1.33
CA GLU A 199 15.56 4.10 -0.46
C GLU A 199 16.54 5.13 -1.05
N ILE A 200 16.78 5.06 -2.37
CA ILE A 200 17.60 6.06 -3.08
C ILE A 200 17.00 7.47 -2.95
N TRP A 201 15.68 7.58 -3.08
CA TRP A 201 14.98 8.86 -2.91
C TRP A 201 15.17 9.48 -1.52
N GLN A 202 15.34 8.65 -0.50
CA GLN A 202 15.48 9.11 0.89
C GLN A 202 16.94 9.24 1.34
N MET A 203 17.91 8.85 0.51
CA MET A 203 19.33 9.00 0.82
C MET A 203 19.68 10.46 1.11
N ARG A 204 20.56 10.64 2.10
CA ARG A 204 21.11 11.92 2.48
C ARG A 204 22.61 11.89 2.34
N ILE A 205 23.21 13.01 1.94
CA ILE A 205 24.67 13.14 1.84
C ILE A 205 25.34 12.79 3.18
N GLU A 206 24.74 13.18 4.31
CA GLU A 206 25.22 12.87 5.66
C GLU A 206 25.25 11.36 5.98
N GLY A 207 24.46 10.55 5.28
CA GLY A 207 24.42 9.09 5.42
C GLY A 207 25.46 8.36 4.58
N ILE A 208 26.30 9.07 3.83
CA ILE A 208 27.31 8.47 2.95
C ILE A 208 28.68 8.56 3.61
N ARG A 209 29.35 7.42 3.77
CA ARG A 209 30.74 7.32 4.21
C ARG A 209 31.61 6.71 3.12
N PHE A 210 32.76 7.30 2.88
CA PHE A 210 33.72 6.76 1.92
C PHE A 210 34.82 6.04 2.68
N GLU A 211 35.00 4.75 2.38
CA GLU A 211 36.05 3.92 2.95
C GLU A 211 36.85 3.30 1.80
N SER A 212 38.14 3.65 1.69
CA SER A 212 39.02 3.21 0.61
C SER A 212 38.42 3.43 -0.81
N LYS A 213 37.92 2.37 -1.44
CA LYS A 213 37.33 2.39 -2.81
C LYS A 213 35.81 2.17 -2.81
N ILE A 214 35.17 2.14 -1.65
CA ILE A 214 33.73 1.89 -1.51
C ILE A 214 33.01 3.07 -0.86
N ALA A 215 31.76 3.27 -1.27
CA ALA A 215 30.84 4.21 -0.63
C ALA A 215 29.81 3.41 0.17
N LEU A 216 29.82 3.58 1.49
CA LEU A 216 28.86 3.00 2.41
C LEU A 216 27.68 3.95 2.58
N VAL A 217 26.46 3.43 2.45
CA VAL A 217 25.22 4.17 2.66
C VAL A 217 24.58 3.67 3.95
N GLN A 218 24.36 4.57 4.91
CA GLN A 218 23.78 4.33 6.24
C GLN A 218 22.36 4.89 6.35
#